data_AF-A0A1M5YJF8-F1
#
_entry.id   AF-A0A1M5YJF8-F1
#
_cell.length_a   1.000
_cell.length_b   1.000
_cell.length_c   1.000
_cell.angle_alpha   90.00
_cell.angle_beta   90.00
_cell.angle_gamma   90.00
#
_symmetry.space_group_name_H-M   'P 1'
#
loop_
_entity.id
_entity.type
_entity.pdbx_description
1 polymer ?
#
loop_
_entity_poly.entity_id
_entity_poly.type
_entity_poly.pdbx_seq_one_letter_code
_entity_poly.pdbx_strand_id
1 'polypeptide(L)'
;MINTLLNILLLIAFVAITAKLTKYMIEVKKWNLMKYRWYIAFIAPFIIIIPTVAFENLPKFVLQISGFVFGMSCIIFFETTRLMIEKKELKGVIYNNTIPKYKKKK
;
A
#
# COMPACT_ATOMS: atom_id res chain seq x y z
N MET A 1 4.96 23.66 17.97
CA MET A 1 3.70 22.87 18.07
C MET A 1 2.81 23.00 16.83
N ILE A 2 2.56 24.20 16.29
CA ILE A 2 1.71 24.37 15.08
C ILE A 2 2.28 23.67 13.84
N ASN A 3 3.59 23.81 13.56
CA ASN A 3 4.20 23.16 12.39
C ASN A 3 4.19 21.63 12.46
N THR A 4 4.32 21.05 13.66
CA THR A 4 4.25 19.59 13.85
C THR A 4 2.84 19.06 13.64
N LEU A 5 1.81 19.78 14.11
CA LEU A 5 0.41 19.43 13.86
C LEU A 5 0.06 19.53 12.38
N LEU A 6 0.54 20.57 11.68
CA LEU A 6 0.35 20.72 10.23
C LEU A 6 0.98 19.56 9.45
N ASN A 7 2.20 19.15 9.81
CA ASN A 7 2.88 18.03 9.16
C ASN A 7 2.14 16.69 9.34
N ILE A 8 1.58 16.45 10.53
CA ILE A 8 0.76 15.26 10.80
C ILE A 8 -0.52 15.28 9.96
N LEU A 9 -1.20 16.43 9.90
CA LEU A 9 -2.40 16.59 9.07
C LEU A 9 -2.11 16.31 7.59
N LEU A 10 -0.98 16.83 7.09
CA LEU A 10 -0.55 16.63 5.72
C LEU A 10 -0.21 15.17 5.42
N LEU A 11 0.41 14.45 6.36
CA LEU A 11 0.64 13.01 6.27
C LEU A 11 -0.66 12.20 6.22
N ILE A 12 -1.64 12.53 7.07
CA ILE A 12 -2.95 11.87 7.07
C ILE A 12 -3.66 12.12 5.73
N ALA A 13 -3.65 13.37 5.26
CA ALA A 13 -4.22 13.72 3.96
C ALA A 13 -3.53 12.97 2.82
N PHE A 14 -2.21 12.88 2.83
CA PHE A 14 -1.43 12.11 1.86
C PHE A 14 -1.84 10.63 1.84
N VAL A 15 -1.90 9.97 3.00
CA VAL A 15 -2.35 8.57 3.09
C VAL A 15 -3.76 8.40 2.54
N ALA A 16 -4.68 9.28 2.92
CA ALA A 16 -6.08 9.21 2.48
C ALA A 16 -6.23 9.43 0.96
N ILE A 17 -5.48 10.37 0.39
CA ILE A 17 -5.48 10.65 -1.05
C ILE A 17 -4.94 9.45 -1.82
N THR A 18 -3.78 8.92 -1.42
CA THR A 18 -3.17 7.77 -2.10
C THR A 18 -4.05 6.51 -2.01
N ALA A 19 -4.68 6.27 -0.86
CA ALA A 19 -5.64 5.17 -0.71
C ALA A 19 -6.86 5.33 -1.64
N LYS A 20 -7.47 6.53 -1.67
CA LYS A 20 -8.60 6.83 -2.59
C LYS A 20 -8.21 6.66 -4.06
N LEU A 21 -7.03 7.15 -4.45
CA LEU A 21 -6.50 6.98 -5.81
C LEU A 21 -6.31 5.51 -6.14
N THR A 22 -5.74 4.72 -5.24
CA THR A 22 -5.53 3.28 -5.43
C THR A 22 -6.85 2.56 -5.66
N LYS A 23 -7.86 2.84 -4.83
CA LYS A 23 -9.20 2.28 -4.98
C LYS A 23 -9.83 2.67 -6.33
N TYR A 24 -9.76 3.96 -6.69
CA TYR A 24 -10.26 4.45 -7.97
C TYR A 24 -9.59 3.75 -9.17
N MET A 25 -8.26 3.61 -9.16
CA MET A 25 -7.51 2.95 -10.24
C MET A 25 -7.87 1.47 -10.39
N ILE A 26 -8.14 0.78 -9.29
CA ILE A 26 -8.48 -0.64 -9.30
C ILE A 26 -9.94 -0.88 -9.69
N GLU A 27 -10.88 -0.11 -9.12
CA GLU A 27 -12.32 -0.34 -9.31
C GLU A 27 -12.85 0.29 -10.60
N VAL A 28 -12.46 1.54 -10.90
CA VAL A 28 -12.99 2.29 -12.05
C VAL A 28 -12.18 1.96 -13.30
N LYS A 29 -10.85 2.01 -13.21
CA LYS A 29 -9.96 1.79 -14.37
C LYS A 29 -9.64 0.31 -14.61
N LYS A 30 -10.12 -0.60 -13.74
CA LYS A 30 -9.88 -2.06 -13.79
C LYS A 30 -8.42 -2.43 -14.03
N TRP A 31 -7.48 -1.67 -13.46
CA TRP A 31 -6.07 -1.96 -13.61
C TRP A 31 -5.69 -3.24 -12.87
N ASN A 32 -4.83 -4.05 -13.49
CA ASN A 32 -4.30 -5.31 -12.94
C ASN A 32 -3.28 -5.12 -11.80
N LEU A 33 -3.34 -3.99 -11.08
CA LEU A 33 -2.47 -3.67 -9.93
C LEU A 33 -2.46 -4.78 -8.87
N MET A 34 -3.57 -5.50 -8.71
CA MET A 34 -3.69 -6.64 -7.79
C MET A 34 -2.66 -7.76 -8.09
N LYS A 35 -2.36 -8.02 -9.36
CA LYS A 35 -1.36 -9.03 -9.76
C LYS A 35 0.07 -8.55 -9.53
N TYR A 36 0.32 -7.26 -9.76
CA TYR A 36 1.67 -6.68 -9.65
C TYR A 36 2.06 -6.25 -8.24
N ARG A 37 1.16 -6.42 -7.26
CA ARG A 37 1.36 -6.00 -5.87
C ARG A 37 2.69 -6.49 -5.29
N TRP A 38 3.06 -7.74 -5.51
CA TRP A 38 4.32 -8.30 -4.99
C TRP A 38 5.57 -7.68 -5.63
N TYR A 39 5.51 -7.32 -6.92
CA TYR A 39 6.57 -6.58 -7.57
C TYR A 39 6.71 -5.18 -6.98
N ILE A 40 5.59 -4.50 -6.71
CA ILE A 40 5.60 -3.17 -6.06
C ILE A 40 6.26 -3.25 -4.67
N ALA A 41 5.88 -4.24 -3.85
CA ALA A 41 6.51 -4.43 -2.54
C ALA A 41 7.99 -4.76 -2.62
N PHE A 42 8.38 -5.58 -3.59
CA PHE A 42 9.79 -5.94 -3.80
C PHE A 42 10.61 -4.74 -4.26
N ILE A 43 10.09 -3.94 -5.20
CA ILE A 43 10.79 -2.78 -5.79
C ILE A 43 10.82 -1.58 -4.84
N ALA A 44 9.77 -1.38 -4.04
CA ALA A 44 9.63 -0.23 -3.14
C ALA A 44 10.89 0.11 -2.31
N PRO A 45 11.51 -0.81 -1.54
CA PRO A 45 12.69 -0.47 -0.74
C PRO A 45 13.88 -0.02 -1.58
N PHE A 46 14.03 -0.55 -2.80
CA PHE A 46 15.13 -0.17 -3.70
C PHE A 46 15.04 1.28 -4.16
N ILE A 47 13.85 1.89 -4.14
CA ILE A 47 13.64 3.31 -4.47
C ILE A 47 14.43 4.23 -3.52
N ILE A 48 14.63 3.81 -2.27
CA ILE A 48 15.44 4.54 -1.29
C ILE A 48 16.88 4.02 -1.28
N ILE A 49 17.05 2.69 -1.22
CA ILE A 49 18.37 2.07 -1.03
C ILE A 49 19.31 2.39 -2.18
N ILE A 50 18.86 2.31 -3.44
CA ILE A 50 19.73 2.51 -4.60
C ILE A 50 20.30 3.93 -4.61
N PRO A 51 19.49 5.01 -4.53
CA PRO A 51 20.05 6.36 -4.44
C PRO A 51 21.02 6.53 -3.28
N THR A 52 20.67 6.04 -2.09
CA THR A 52 21.51 6.23 -0.89
C THR A 52 22.85 5.50 -0.95
N VAL A 53 22.94 4.39 -1.67
CA VAL A 53 24.18 3.61 -1.82
C VAL A 53 24.98 4.07 -3.03
N ALA A 54 24.32 4.45 -4.12
CA ALA A 54 24.98 4.81 -5.38
C ALA A 54 25.63 6.21 -5.37
N PHE A 55 25.18 7.11 -4.50
CA PHE A 55 25.66 8.50 -4.46
C PHE A 55 26.10 8.88 -3.04
N GLU A 56 27.38 9.22 -2.88
CA GLU A 56 27.95 9.65 -1.59
C GLU A 56 27.34 10.96 -1.07
N ASN A 57 27.01 11.88 -1.99
CA ASN A 57 26.37 13.16 -1.68
C ASN A 57 25.00 13.24 -2.34
N LEU A 58 24.01 12.60 -1.74
CA LEU A 58 22.65 12.64 -2.25
C LEU A 58 21.98 13.99 -1.91
N PRO A 59 21.45 14.74 -2.90
CA PRO A 59 20.69 15.95 -2.62
C PRO A 59 19.47 15.63 -1.76
N LYS A 60 19.20 16.46 -0.73
CA LYS A 60 18.06 16.27 0.20
C LYS A 60 16.71 16.12 -0.53
N PHE A 61 16.54 16.83 -1.64
CA PHE A 61 15.33 16.75 -2.47
C PHE A 61 15.11 15.35 -3.09
N VAL A 62 16.18 14.68 -3.53
CA VAL A 62 16.10 13.31 -4.07
C VAL A 62 15.70 12.33 -2.98
N LEU A 63 16.21 12.51 -1.76
CA LEU A 63 15.82 11.70 -0.60
C LEU A 63 14.35 11.90 -0.21
N GLN A 64 13.86 13.14 -0.28
CA GLN A 64 12.46 13.47 -0.04
C GLN A 64 11.53 12.85 -1.09
N ILE A 65 11.88 12.95 -2.38
CA ILE A 65 11.08 12.34 -3.46
C ILE A 65 11.09 10.82 -3.35
N SER A 66 12.25 10.20 -3.15
CA SER A 66 12.34 8.74 -2.99
C SER A 66 11.53 8.26 -1.79
N GLY A 67 11.59 8.98 -0.66
CA GLY A 67 10.74 8.73 0.51
C GLY A 67 9.25 8.87 0.21
N PHE A 68 8.85 9.89 -0.56
CA PHE A 68 7.47 10.10 -0.98
C PHE A 68 6.94 8.97 -1.88
N VAL A 69 7.73 8.58 -2.88
CA VAL A 69 7.39 7.48 -3.80
C VAL A 69 7.36 6.14 -3.07
N PHE A 70 8.30 5.90 -2.16
CA PHE A 70 8.30 4.72 -1.30
C PHE A 70 7.04 4.66 -0.44
N GLY A 71 6.70 5.75 0.25
CA GLY A 71 5.49 5.85 1.05
C GLY A 71 4.23 5.55 0.23
N MET A 72 4.11 6.15 -0.97
CA MET A 72 2.99 5.85 -1.88
C MET A 72 2.94 4.37 -2.26
N SER A 73 4.08 3.76 -2.59
CA SER A 73 4.17 2.35 -2.99
C SER A 73 3.69 1.43 -1.87
N CYS A 74 4.06 1.71 -0.63
CA CYS A 74 3.58 1.00 0.56
C CYS A 74 2.07 1.13 0.74
N ILE A 75 1.53 2.35 0.65
CA ILE A 75 0.08 2.59 0.77
C ILE A 75 -0.68 1.82 -0.32
N ILE A 76 -0.21 1.88 -1.57
CA ILE A 76 -0.80 1.15 -2.69
C ILE A 76 -0.79 -0.35 -2.41
N PHE A 77 0.31 -0.90 -1.91
CA PHE A 77 0.41 -2.32 -1.54
C PHE A 77 -0.62 -2.72 -0.48
N PHE A 78 -0.74 -1.95 0.60
CA PHE A 78 -1.67 -2.24 1.68
C PHE A 78 -3.13 -2.10 1.24
N GLU A 79 -3.48 -1.04 0.52
CA GLU A 79 -4.86 -0.84 0.05
C GLU A 79 -5.25 -1.91 -0.97
N THR A 80 -4.34 -2.28 -1.87
CA THR A 80 -4.55 -3.40 -2.81
C THR A 80 -4.78 -4.72 -2.07
N THR A 81 -4.06 -4.94 -0.96
CA THR A 81 -4.25 -6.11 -0.10
C THR A 81 -5.60 -6.11 0.57
N ARG A 82 -6.00 -4.98 1.16
CA ARG A 82 -7.30 -4.80 1.79
C ARG A 82 -8.43 -5.07 0.80
N LEU A 83 -8.36 -4.52 -0.42
CA LEU A 83 -9.37 -4.75 -1.46
C LEU A 83 -9.47 -6.23 -1.86
N MET A 84 -8.35 -6.96 -1.94
CA MET A 84 -8.38 -8.40 -2.20
C MET A 84 -9.02 -9.21 -1.06
N ILE A 85 -8.84 -8.79 0.19
CA ILE A 85 -9.53 -9.39 1.34
C ILE A 85 -11.04 -9.12 1.25
N GLU A 86 -11.43 -7.88 0.95
CA GLU A 86 -12.84 -7.49 0.79
C GLU A 86 -13.51 -8.29 -0.35
N LYS A 87 -12.81 -8.52 -1.47
CA LYS A 87 -13.30 -9.32 -2.60
C LYS A 87 -13.19 -10.84 -2.41
N LYS A 88 -12.62 -11.30 -1.30
CA LYS A 88 -12.30 -12.72 -1.03
C LYS A 88 -11.38 -13.39 -2.07
N GLU A 89 -10.59 -12.59 -2.79
CA GLU A 89 -9.67 -13.06 -3.84
C GLU A 89 -8.32 -13.50 -3.26
N LEU A 90 -8.10 -13.26 -1.96
CA LEU A 90 -6.85 -13.58 -1.29
C LEU A 90 -6.78 -15.08 -0.96
N LYS A 91 -5.92 -15.81 -1.68
CA LYS A 91 -5.67 -17.24 -1.46
C LYS A 91 -5.06 -17.48 -0.08
N GLY A 92 -5.58 -18.48 0.65
CA GLY A 92 -5.08 -18.88 1.97
C GLY A 92 -5.81 -18.29 3.18
N VAL A 93 -6.83 -17.44 2.97
CA VAL A 93 -7.69 -16.94 4.05
C VAL A 93 -8.95 -17.81 4.14
N ILE A 94 -9.16 -18.47 5.28
CA ILE A 94 -10.40 -19.23 5.56
C ILE A 94 -11.46 -18.26 6.05
N TYR A 95 -12.52 -18.08 5.28
CA TYR A 95 -13.65 -17.26 5.69
C TYR A 95 -14.60 -18.12 6.54
N ASN A 96 -15.02 -17.64 7.71
CA ASN A 96 -15.92 -18.40 8.60
C ASN A 96 -17.24 -18.85 7.94
N ASN A 97 -17.65 -18.21 6.83
CA ASN A 97 -18.82 -18.60 6.05
C ASN A 97 -18.58 -19.80 5.10
N THR A 98 -17.32 -20.21 4.86
CA THR A 98 -17.00 -21.42 4.10
C THR A 98 -16.78 -22.64 5.01
N ILE A 99 -16.78 -22.46 6.33
CA ILE A 99 -16.70 -23.58 7.28
C ILE A 99 -18.12 -24.18 7.38
N PRO A 100 -18.35 -25.42 6.94
CA PRO A 100 -19.65 -26.05 7.11
C PRO A 100 -19.97 -26.10 8.60
N LYS A 101 -21.11 -25.52 9.01
CA LYS A 101 -21.59 -25.63 10.38
C LYS A 101 -21.85 -27.11 10.66
N TYR A 102 -20.93 -27.77 11.37
CA TYR A 102 -21.15 -29.12 11.86
C TYR A 102 -22.40 -29.10 12.75
N LYS A 103 -23.51 -29.67 12.24
CA LYS A 103 -24.71 -29.92 13.05
C LYS A 103 -24.29 -30.88 14.16
N LYS A 104 -24.26 -30.40 15.40
CA LYS A 104 -24.16 -31.24 16.59
C LYS A 104 -25.35 -32.21 16.53
N LYS A 105 -25.10 -33.50 16.26
CA LYS A 105 -26.14 -34.53 16.38
C LYS A 105 -26.61 -34.50 17.84
N LYS A 106 -27.89 -34.17 18.04
CA LYS A 106 -28.58 -34.42 19.31
C LYS A 106 -28.73 -35.92 19.49
#